data_AF-A0A8F1SAE0-F1
#
_entry.id   AF-A0A8F1SAE0-F1
#
_cell.length_a   1.000
_cell.length_b   1.000
_cell.length_c   1.000
_cell.angle_alpha   90.00
_cell.angle_beta   90.00
_cell.angle_gamma   90.00
#
_symmetry.space_group_name_H-M   'P 1'
#
loop_
_entity.id
_entity.type
_entity.pdbx_description
1 polymer ?
#
loop_
_entity_poly.entity_id
_entity_poly.type
_entity_poly.pdbx_seq_one_letter_code
_entity_poly.pdbx_strand_id
1 'polypeptide(L)'
;MSSIKICGKTIRSLEHENKRITQLEKEKIAFVRAASHELKTPLAALRIMLENMQLNIGEYKNRDQYLAESVAQVDRLAAMVNDVLCSGSVAEQALRQEKRLRIDKLIAEVVEDYVLLAKTRGMTFHG
;
A
#
# COMPACT_ATOMS: atom_id res chain seq x y z
N MET A 1 -47.87 20.43 -2.14
CA MET A 1 -47.23 19.82 -0.94
C MET A 1 -46.24 18.69 -1.26
N SER A 2 -46.38 17.93 -2.35
CA SER A 2 -45.44 16.83 -2.67
C SER A 2 -44.03 17.28 -3.10
N SER A 3 -43.93 18.36 -3.91
CA SER A 3 -42.64 18.83 -4.47
C SER A 3 -41.67 19.43 -3.45
N ILE A 4 -42.16 20.13 -2.41
CA ILE A 4 -41.32 20.65 -1.30
C ILE A 4 -40.71 19.50 -0.48
N LYS A 5 -41.45 18.40 -0.30
CA LYS A 5 -40.98 17.22 0.44
C LYS A 5 -39.91 16.44 -0.33
N ILE A 6 -39.99 16.45 -1.67
CA ILE A 6 -38.98 15.87 -2.56
C ILE A 6 -37.70 16.72 -2.53
N CYS A 7 -37.81 18.04 -2.67
CA CYS A 7 -36.66 18.95 -2.61
C CYS A 7 -35.89 18.82 -1.27
N GLY A 8 -36.59 18.76 -0.14
CA GLY A 8 -35.96 18.56 1.17
C GLY A 8 -35.27 17.21 1.34
N LYS A 9 -35.74 16.13 0.67
CA LYS A 9 -35.04 14.83 0.66
C LYS A 9 -33.77 14.89 -0.20
N THR A 10 -33.85 15.55 -1.36
CA THR A 10 -32.69 15.73 -2.26
C THR A 10 -31.60 16.56 -1.59
N ILE A 11 -31.94 17.66 -0.92
CA ILE A 11 -30.97 18.51 -0.20
C ILE A 11 -30.23 17.70 0.87
N ARG A 12 -30.95 16.95 1.71
CA ARG A 12 -30.30 16.10 2.74
C ARG A 12 -29.41 15.02 2.13
N SER A 13 -29.80 14.44 1.00
CA SER A 13 -28.97 13.46 0.28
C SER A 13 -27.69 14.09 -0.24
N LEU A 14 -27.75 15.30 -0.80
CA LEU A 14 -26.59 16.04 -1.28
C LEU A 14 -25.66 16.46 -0.13
N GLU A 15 -26.22 16.89 1.00
CA GLU A 15 -25.43 17.20 2.20
C GLU A 15 -24.71 15.96 2.74
N HIS A 16 -25.38 14.81 2.76
CA HIS A 16 -24.77 13.54 3.15
C HIS A 16 -23.63 13.15 2.20
N GLU A 17 -23.85 13.27 0.89
CA GLU A 17 -22.80 12.97 -0.09
C GLU A 17 -21.62 13.94 -0.02
N ASN A 18 -21.86 15.24 0.18
CA ASN A 18 -20.79 16.20 0.41
C ASN A 18 -19.94 15.85 1.64
N LYS A 19 -20.59 15.45 2.74
CA LYS A 19 -19.88 14.98 3.95
C LYS A 19 -19.05 13.73 3.65
N ARG A 20 -19.61 12.77 2.90
CA ARG A 20 -18.91 11.55 2.52
C ARG A 20 -17.69 11.84 1.64
N ILE A 21 -17.83 12.69 0.62
CA ILE A 21 -16.74 13.12 -0.24
C ILE A 21 -15.64 13.82 0.56
N THR A 22 -16.03 14.74 1.46
CA THR A 22 -15.08 15.46 2.32
C THR A 22 -14.29 14.52 3.21
N GLN A 23 -14.95 13.48 3.73
CA GLN A 23 -14.30 12.47 4.57
C GLN A 23 -13.29 11.64 3.77
N LEU A 24 -13.68 11.16 2.57
CA LEU A 24 -12.79 10.42 1.68
C LEU A 24 -11.57 11.26 1.27
N GLU A 25 -11.74 12.56 1.04
CA GLU A 25 -10.64 13.44 0.70
C GLU A 25 -9.65 13.63 1.86
N LYS A 26 -10.16 13.74 3.10
CA LYS A 26 -9.31 13.77 4.30
C LYS A 26 -8.51 12.48 4.46
N GLU A 27 -9.13 11.33 4.25
CA GLU A 27 -8.49 10.02 4.33
C GLU A 27 -7.42 9.87 3.25
N LYS A 28 -7.70 10.29 2.01
CA LYS A 28 -6.71 10.33 0.92
C LYS A 28 -5.50 11.20 1.27
N ILE A 29 -5.73 12.40 1.81
CA ILE A 29 -4.64 13.30 2.23
C ILE A 29 -3.82 12.67 3.36
N ALA A 30 -4.47 12.05 4.34
CA ALA A 30 -3.79 11.38 5.45
C ALA A 30 -2.92 10.22 4.95
N PHE A 31 -3.44 9.41 4.02
CA PHE A 31 -2.71 8.31 3.39
C PHE A 31 -1.44 8.80 2.66
N VAL A 32 -1.58 9.79 1.78
CA VAL A 32 -0.42 10.34 1.04
C VAL A 32 0.62 10.95 1.98
N ARG A 33 0.19 11.60 3.06
CA ARG A 33 1.11 12.13 4.08
C ARG A 33 1.86 11.02 4.77
N ALA A 34 1.18 9.97 5.24
CA ALA A 34 1.81 8.82 5.89
C ALA A 34 2.86 8.17 4.97
N ALA A 35 2.48 7.86 3.73
CA ALA A 35 3.40 7.35 2.71
C ALA A 35 4.63 8.26 2.51
N SER A 36 4.41 9.57 2.42
CA SER A 36 5.50 10.55 2.27
C SER A 36 6.44 10.57 3.49
N HIS A 37 5.91 10.40 4.70
CA HIS A 37 6.72 10.34 5.92
C HIS A 37 7.57 9.07 5.97
N GLU A 38 6.98 7.93 5.62
CA GLU A 38 7.68 6.65 5.59
C GLU A 38 8.79 6.62 4.54
N LEU A 39 8.62 7.28 3.39
CA LEU A 39 9.66 7.39 2.36
C LEU A 39 10.81 8.32 2.76
N LYS A 40 10.53 9.43 3.47
CA LYS A 40 11.55 10.43 3.83
C LYS A 40 12.65 9.88 4.73
N THR A 41 12.30 8.99 5.67
CA THR A 41 13.24 8.43 6.65
C THR A 41 14.36 7.59 6.01
N PRO A 42 14.07 6.53 5.23
CA PRO A 42 15.10 5.75 4.55
C PRO A 42 15.84 6.57 3.48
N LEU A 43 15.19 7.56 2.84
CA LEU A 43 15.87 8.47 1.93
C LEU A 43 16.92 9.33 2.65
N ALA A 44 16.59 9.85 3.84
CA ALA A 44 17.54 10.62 4.66
C ALA A 44 18.71 9.75 5.13
N ALA A 45 18.42 8.52 5.57
CA ALA A 45 19.44 7.55 5.98
C ALA A 45 20.38 7.20 4.80
N LEU A 46 19.82 6.95 3.61
CA LEU A 46 20.59 6.70 2.39
C LEU A 46 21.49 7.88 2.05
N ARG A 47 20.98 9.12 2.12
CA ARG A 47 21.78 10.32 1.86
C ARG A 47 22.95 10.45 2.84
N ILE A 48 22.70 10.30 4.14
CA ILE A 48 23.75 10.39 5.17
C ILE A 48 24.85 9.33 4.93
N MET A 49 24.45 8.10 4.60
CA MET A 49 25.38 7.02 4.31
C MET A 49 26.26 7.33 3.09
N LEU A 50 25.65 7.83 2.00
CA LEU A 50 26.37 8.25 0.79
C LEU A 50 27.30 9.44 1.05
N GLU A 51 26.86 10.45 1.80
CA GLU A 51 27.68 11.62 2.18
C GLU A 51 28.89 11.19 3.02
N ASN A 52 28.69 10.30 4.00
CA ASN A 52 29.80 9.78 4.82
C ASN A 52 30.80 8.95 4.00
N MET A 53 30.34 8.19 3.00
CA MET A 53 31.23 7.50 2.05
C MET A 53 32.01 8.46 1.15
N GLN A 54 31.39 9.55 0.71
CA GLN A 54 32.06 10.59 -0.09
C GLN A 54 33.16 11.28 0.73
N LEU A 55 32.89 11.56 2.00
CA LEU A 55 33.83 12.21 2.92
C LEU A 55 34.84 11.23 3.55
N ASN A 56 34.74 9.93 3.27
CA ASN A 56 35.55 8.87 3.87
C ASN A 56 35.56 8.91 5.42
N ILE A 57 34.40 9.16 6.03
CA ILE A 57 34.24 9.30 7.48
C ILE A 57 33.92 7.95 8.12
N GLY A 58 34.61 7.61 9.22
CA GLY A 58 34.26 6.47 10.07
C GLY A 58 34.28 5.12 9.35
N GLU A 59 33.28 4.28 9.65
CA GLU A 59 33.13 2.94 9.07
C GLU A 59 32.80 2.97 7.57
N TYR A 60 32.22 4.08 7.08
CA TYR A 60 31.85 4.31 5.67
C TYR A 60 33.04 4.40 4.69
N LYS A 61 34.27 4.17 5.16
CA LYS A 61 35.43 3.94 4.30
C LYS A 61 35.33 2.60 3.56
N ASN A 62 34.61 1.62 4.10
CA ASN A 62 34.35 0.34 3.43
C ASN A 62 33.26 0.48 2.36
N ARG A 63 33.63 1.06 1.23
CA ARG A 63 32.67 1.43 0.17
C ARG A 63 31.89 0.24 -0.37
N ASP A 64 32.51 -0.93 -0.54
CA ASP A 64 31.82 -2.09 -1.13
C ASP A 64 30.66 -2.57 -0.25
N GLN A 65 30.87 -2.59 1.06
CA GLN A 65 29.82 -2.95 2.02
C GLN A 65 28.67 -1.94 1.97
N TYR A 66 28.96 -0.66 2.13
CA TYR A 66 27.91 0.36 2.24
C TYR A 66 27.24 0.69 0.91
N LEU A 67 27.89 0.44 -0.23
CA LEU A 67 27.23 0.48 -1.54
C LEU A 67 26.20 -0.64 -1.68
N ALA A 68 26.50 -1.86 -1.21
CA ALA A 68 25.51 -2.94 -1.18
C ALA A 68 24.32 -2.59 -0.26
N GLU A 69 24.58 -2.00 0.91
CA GLU A 69 23.53 -1.49 1.79
C GLU A 69 22.71 -0.36 1.15
N SER A 70 23.34 0.52 0.36
CA SER A 70 22.67 1.57 -0.40
C SER A 70 21.70 0.99 -1.43
N VAL A 71 22.12 -0.03 -2.17
CA VAL A 71 21.24 -0.73 -3.14
C VAL A 71 20.04 -1.33 -2.42
N ALA A 72 20.25 -2.02 -1.29
CA ALA A 72 19.16 -2.57 -0.49
C ALA A 72 18.20 -1.51 0.09
N GLN A 73 18.67 -0.27 0.31
CA GLN A 73 17.79 0.86 0.69
C GLN A 73 16.98 1.38 -0.50
N VAL A 74 17.56 1.41 -1.70
CA VAL A 74 16.85 1.77 -2.93
C VAL A 74 15.74 0.76 -3.24
N ASP A 75 16.02 -0.55 -3.10
CA ASP A 75 15.01 -1.60 -3.31
C ASP A 75 13.84 -1.47 -2.32
N ARG A 76 14.14 -1.16 -1.05
CA ARG A 76 13.11 -0.87 -0.04
C ARG A 76 12.28 0.36 -0.39
N LEU A 77 12.91 1.44 -0.85
CA LEU A 77 12.21 2.63 -1.35
C LEU A 77 11.29 2.30 -2.51
N ALA A 78 11.74 1.49 -3.47
CA ALA A 78 10.94 1.05 -4.60
C ALA A 78 9.73 0.19 -4.17
N ALA A 79 9.91 -0.72 -3.21
CA ALA A 79 8.83 -1.52 -2.65
C ALA A 79 7.74 -0.64 -1.99
N MET A 80 8.13 0.33 -1.15
CA MET A 80 7.17 1.24 -0.52
C MET A 80 6.41 2.08 -1.55
N VAL A 81 7.06 2.54 -2.62
CA VAL A 81 6.37 3.24 -3.72
C VAL A 81 5.34 2.33 -4.38
N ASN A 82 5.69 1.06 -4.62
CA ASN A 82 4.78 0.08 -5.19
C ASN A 82 3.58 -0.17 -4.27
N ASP A 83 3.80 -0.31 -2.95
CA ASP A 83 2.72 -0.50 -1.96
C ASP A 83 1.71 0.66 -1.97
N VAL A 84 2.21 1.90 -2.12
CA VAL A 84 1.37 3.10 -2.25
C VAL A 84 0.52 3.04 -3.52
N LEU A 85 1.10 2.65 -4.65
CA LEU A 85 0.40 2.54 -5.94
C LEU A 85 -0.63 1.40 -5.93
N CYS A 86 -0.29 0.23 -5.39
CA CYS A 86 -1.19 -0.92 -5.25
C CYS A 86 -2.36 -0.61 -4.31
N SER A 87 -2.13 0.12 -3.23
CA SER A 87 -3.21 0.53 -2.32
C SER A 87 -4.25 1.42 -3.03
N GLY A 88 -3.79 2.31 -3.92
CA GLY A 88 -4.67 3.15 -4.74
C GLY A 88 -5.51 2.36 -5.75
N SER A 89 -4.91 1.38 -6.42
CA SER A 89 -5.62 0.55 -7.41
C SER A 89 -6.64 -0.39 -6.77
N VAL A 90 -6.33 -0.99 -5.62
CA VAL A 90 -7.27 -1.82 -4.86
C VAL A 90 -8.47 -1.00 -4.38
N ALA A 91 -8.24 0.22 -3.90
CA ALA A 91 -9.33 1.13 -3.51
C ALA A 91 -10.25 1.49 -4.68
N GLU A 92 -9.68 1.76 -5.87
CA GLU A 92 -10.48 2.02 -7.08
C GLU A 92 -11.27 0.77 -7.52
N GLN A 93 -10.66 -0.42 -7.44
CA GLN A 93 -11.30 -1.67 -7.84
C GLN A 93 -12.43 -2.09 -6.88
N ALA A 94 -12.24 -1.90 -5.58
CA ALA A 94 -13.27 -2.14 -4.56
C ALA A 94 -14.51 -1.24 -4.76
N LEU A 95 -14.32 0.00 -5.22
CA LEU A 95 -15.41 0.91 -5.58
C LEU A 95 -16.16 0.50 -6.86
N ARG A 96 -15.55 -0.31 -7.73
CA ARG A 96 -16.11 -0.69 -9.04
C ARG A 96 -16.78 -2.07 -9.08
N GLN A 97 -16.60 -2.95 -8.09
CA GLN A 97 -17.05 -4.35 -8.23
C GLN A 97 -17.67 -4.95 -6.95
N GLU A 98 -19.00 -5.08 -6.92
CA GLU A 98 -19.62 -6.27 -6.32
C GLU A 98 -19.49 -7.43 -7.32
N LYS A 99 -18.37 -8.14 -7.30
CA LYS A 99 -18.24 -9.39 -8.06
C LYS A 99 -18.84 -10.54 -7.25
N ARG A 100 -19.77 -11.30 -7.86
CA ARG A 100 -20.15 -12.61 -7.34
C ARG A 100 -18.94 -13.53 -7.43
N LEU A 101 -18.34 -13.86 -6.28
CA LEU A 101 -17.21 -14.77 -6.17
C LEU A 101 -17.70 -16.20 -5.91
N ARG A 102 -17.08 -17.15 -6.60
CA ARG A 102 -17.25 -18.59 -6.36
C ARG A 102 -16.22 -19.02 -5.33
N ILE A 103 -16.63 -19.03 -4.07
CA ILE A 103 -15.76 -19.31 -2.92
C ILE A 103 -15.10 -20.69 -3.04
N ASP A 104 -15.82 -21.66 -3.59
CA ASP A 104 -15.32 -23.01 -3.86
C ASP A 104 -14.08 -23.03 -4.76
N LYS A 105 -14.06 -22.19 -5.82
CA LYS A 105 -12.91 -22.08 -6.73
C LYS A 105 -11.74 -21.34 -6.10
N LEU A 106 -12.03 -20.25 -5.38
CA LEU A 106 -11.00 -19.45 -4.71
C LEU A 106 -10.28 -20.27 -3.64
N ILE A 107 -11.02 -21.06 -2.86
CA ILE A 107 -10.42 -21.94 -1.85
C ILE A 107 -9.57 -23.02 -2.52
N ALA A 108 -10.05 -23.64 -3.62
CA ALA A 108 -9.28 -24.67 -4.31
C ALA A 108 -7.92 -24.16 -4.82
N GLU A 109 -7.88 -22.97 -5.43
CA GLU A 109 -6.63 -22.34 -5.90
C GLU A 109 -5.65 -22.10 -4.74
N VAL A 110 -6.12 -21.54 -3.63
CA VAL A 110 -5.27 -21.28 -2.47
C VAL A 110 -4.78 -22.60 -1.84
N VAL A 111 -5.63 -23.63 -1.76
CA VAL A 111 -5.24 -24.94 -1.23
C VAL A 111 -4.14 -25.57 -2.10
N GLU A 112 -4.24 -25.48 -3.43
CA GLU A 112 -3.20 -26.00 -4.34
C GLU A 112 -1.84 -25.35 -4.11
N ASP A 113 -1.80 -24.02 -3.98
CA ASP A 113 -0.56 -23.27 -3.69
C ASP A 113 0.07 -23.71 -2.35
N TYR A 114 -0.75 -23.91 -1.33
CA TYR A 114 -0.29 -24.34 -0.01
C TYR A 114 0.13 -25.81 0.03
N VAL A 115 -0.50 -26.69 -0.75
CA VAL A 115 -0.04 -28.08 -0.92
C VAL A 115 1.35 -28.11 -1.55
N LEU A 116 1.62 -27.25 -2.55
CA LEU A 116 2.93 -27.16 -3.18
C LEU A 116 4.00 -26.64 -2.20
N LEU A 117 3.68 -25.58 -1.44
CA LEU A 117 4.55 -25.03 -0.41
C LEU A 117 4.83 -26.02 0.72
N ALA A 118 3.84 -26.81 1.13
CA ALA A 118 3.97 -27.81 2.18
C ALA A 118 4.89 -28.96 1.74
N LYS A 119 4.70 -29.49 0.52
CA LYS A 119 5.59 -30.51 -0.07
C LYS A 119 7.04 -30.06 -0.11
N THR A 120 7.28 -28.79 -0.50
CA THR A 120 8.62 -28.20 -0.57
C THR A 120 9.30 -28.14 0.81
N ARG A 121 8.51 -28.10 1.89
CA ARG A 121 8.98 -28.06 3.28
C ARG A 121 8.90 -29.41 4.01
N GLY A 122 8.58 -30.50 3.30
CA GLY A 122 8.41 -31.83 3.91
C GLY A 122 7.19 -31.95 4.82
N MET A 123 6.21 -31.06 4.68
CA MET A 123 4.96 -31.04 5.44
C MET A 123 3.80 -31.51 4.55
N THR A 124 2.79 -32.11 5.15
CA THR A 124 1.56 -32.52 4.47
C THR A 124 0.42 -31.58 4.82
N PHE A 125 -0.11 -30.88 3.82
CA PHE A 125 -1.28 -30.03 3.96
C PHE A 125 -2.55 -30.83 3.66
N HIS A 126 -3.47 -30.88 4.63
CA HIS A 126 -4.78 -31.51 4.48
C HIS A 126 -5.81 -30.38 4.46
N GLY A 127 -6.23 -29.99 3.26
CA GLY A 127 -7.25 -28.96 3.00
C GLY A 127 -8.50 -29.57 2.42
#